data_AF-A0A0M8Y9W7-F1
#
_entry.id   AF-A0A0M8Y9W7-F1
#
_cell.length_a   1.000
_cell.length_b   1.000
_cell.length_c   1.000
_cell.angle_alpha   90.00
_cell.angle_beta   90.00
_cell.angle_gamma   90.00
#
_symmetry.space_group_name_H-M   'P 1'
#
loop_
_entity.id
_entity.type
_entity.pdbx_description
1 polymer ?
#
loop_
_entity_poly.entity_id
_entity_poly.type
_entity_poly.pdbx_seq_one_letter_code
_entity_poly.pdbx_strand_id
1 'polypeptide(L)'
;MTTDADLRQATRYECGCCREPIERSWNFVDRAGDRHAAYFANCYHHRDQPHDVWIDVILGTWDTASAEDHVTFGCRVGPVEGSDQPAATLVRACMDGSGGEVHGLLLSREAGLAHPRLPEFWQVVDFVLVNDPGVHAHLYG
;
A
#
# COMPACT_ATOMS: atom_id res chain seq x y z
N MET A 1 -14.96 -2.75 -5.38
CA MET A 1 -14.10 -1.60 -5.13
C MET A 1 -13.75 -0.99 -6.47
N THR A 2 -13.53 0.31 -6.50
CA THR A 2 -13.14 1.05 -7.70
C THR A 2 -12.10 2.09 -7.33
N THR A 3 -11.36 2.58 -8.32
CA THR A 3 -10.47 3.73 -8.22
C THR A 3 -10.81 4.69 -9.36
N ASP A 4 -10.67 5.99 -9.12
CA ASP A 4 -10.66 6.97 -10.20
C ASP A 4 -9.25 7.08 -10.78
N ALA A 5 -9.08 6.73 -12.05
CA ALA A 5 -7.77 6.77 -12.72
C ALA A 5 -7.23 8.20 -12.83
N ASP A 6 -8.10 9.21 -12.89
CA ASP A 6 -7.71 10.62 -13.00
C ASP A 6 -7.16 11.17 -11.67
N LEU A 7 -7.50 10.52 -10.55
CA LEU A 7 -6.98 10.84 -9.22
C LEU A 7 -5.70 10.07 -8.87
N ARG A 8 -5.36 9.02 -9.62
CA ARG A 8 -4.12 8.26 -9.40
C ARG A 8 -2.93 9.17 -9.64
N GLN A 9 -2.04 9.27 -8.67
CA GLN A 9 -0.76 9.93 -8.85
C GLN A 9 0.36 8.90 -8.81
N ALA A 10 1.38 9.11 -9.64
CA ALA A 10 2.61 8.36 -9.60
C ALA A 10 3.79 9.34 -9.61
N THR A 11 4.81 9.06 -8.80
CA THR A 11 6.04 9.84 -8.72
C THR A 11 7.21 8.88 -8.71
N ARG A 12 8.31 9.30 -9.33
CA ARG A 12 9.56 8.54 -9.36
C ARG A 12 10.66 9.29 -8.61
N TYR A 13 11.42 8.59 -7.79
CA TYR A 13 12.59 9.11 -7.10
C TYR A 13 13.67 8.02 -6.94
N GLU A 14 14.83 8.37 -6.41
CA GLU A 14 15.96 7.43 -6.26
C GLU A 14 16.01 6.86 -4.83
N CYS A 15 16.37 5.58 -4.68
CA CYS A 15 16.68 5.04 -3.35
C CYS A 15 17.94 5.70 -2.79
N GLY A 16 17.89 6.18 -1.55
CA GLY A 16 19.09 6.65 -0.84
C GLY A 16 20.18 5.58 -0.65
N CYS A 17 19.80 4.30 -0.71
CA CYS A 17 20.67 3.15 -0.53
C CYS A 17 21.55 2.81 -1.75
N CYS A 18 20.95 2.73 -2.94
CA CYS A 18 21.58 2.21 -4.16
C CYS A 18 21.37 3.11 -5.39
N ARG A 19 20.60 4.19 -5.25
CA ARG A 19 20.18 5.12 -6.32
C ARG A 19 19.35 4.49 -7.44
N GLU A 20 18.94 3.24 -7.30
CA GLU A 20 17.96 2.65 -8.22
C GLU A 20 16.61 3.37 -8.06
N PRO A 21 15.82 3.47 -9.15
CA PRO A 21 14.55 4.14 -9.13
C PRO A 21 13.56 3.45 -8.19
N ILE A 22 12.67 4.25 -7.62
CA ILE A 22 11.49 3.84 -6.89
C ILE A 22 10.32 4.53 -7.59
N GLU A 23 9.31 3.76 -7.97
CA GLU A 23 8.03 4.32 -8.38
C GLU A 23 7.07 4.25 -7.18
N ARG A 24 6.54 5.40 -6.79
CA ARG A 24 5.48 5.49 -5.78
C ARG A 24 4.18 5.88 -6.46
N SER A 25 3.15 5.07 -6.31
CA SER A 25 1.78 5.43 -6.68
C SER A 25 0.90 5.60 -5.45
N TRP A 26 -0.14 6.42 -5.59
CA TRP A 26 -1.21 6.51 -4.61
C TRP A 26 -2.55 6.82 -5.27
N ASN A 27 -3.63 6.34 -4.64
CA ASN A 27 -5.00 6.66 -5.03
C ASN A 27 -5.98 6.41 -3.88
N PHE A 28 -7.21 6.89 -4.03
CA PHE A 28 -8.35 6.48 -3.24
C PHE A 28 -8.97 5.19 -3.80
N VAL A 29 -9.46 4.35 -2.90
CA VAL A 29 -10.26 3.17 -3.21
C VAL A 29 -11.68 3.42 -2.69
N ASP A 30 -12.63 3.36 -3.61
CA ASP A 30 -14.04 3.52 -3.31
C ASP A 30 -14.71 2.17 -3.05
N ARG A 31 -15.66 2.17 -2.14
CA ARG A 31 -16.53 1.02 -1.86
C ARG A 31 -17.97 1.50 -1.83
N ALA A 32 -18.79 0.92 -2.72
CA ALA A 32 -20.19 1.28 -2.88
C ALA A 32 -20.44 2.78 -3.18
N GLY A 33 -19.46 3.45 -3.82
CA GLY A 33 -19.56 4.86 -4.22
C GLY A 33 -18.93 5.84 -3.23
N ASP A 34 -18.52 5.39 -2.04
CA ASP A 34 -17.88 6.22 -1.03
C ASP A 34 -16.37 5.92 -0.95
N ARG A 35 -15.56 6.96 -0.77
CA ARG A 35 -14.12 6.81 -0.52
C ARG A 35 -13.90 6.06 0.79
N HIS A 36 -13.29 4.90 0.68
CA HIS A 36 -13.19 3.90 1.73
C HIS A 36 -11.77 3.75 2.28
N ALA A 37 -10.78 3.94 1.40
CA ALA A 37 -9.38 3.86 1.75
C ALA A 37 -8.54 4.78 0.85
N ALA A 38 -7.33 5.11 1.29
CA ALA A 38 -6.25 5.52 0.41
C ALA A 38 -5.12 4.49 0.51
N TYR A 39 -4.43 4.22 -0.59
CA TYR A 39 -3.21 3.43 -0.56
C TYR A 39 -2.03 4.24 -1.07
N PHE A 40 -0.85 3.89 -0.57
CA PHE A 40 0.44 4.31 -1.10
C PHE A 40 1.26 3.06 -1.38
N ALA A 41 1.68 2.85 -2.62
CA ALA A 41 2.47 1.71 -3.04
C ALA A 41 3.83 2.18 -3.54
N ASN A 42 4.91 1.62 -2.98
CA ASN A 42 6.28 1.89 -3.38
C ASN A 42 6.88 0.65 -4.04
N CYS A 43 7.07 0.70 -5.36
CA CYS A 43 7.73 -0.32 -6.16
C CYS A 43 9.24 -0.09 -6.13
N TYR A 44 9.97 -0.95 -5.39
CA TYR A 44 11.42 -0.85 -5.26
C TYR A 44 12.13 -1.73 -6.28
N HIS A 45 13.07 -1.14 -7.03
CA HIS A 45 13.89 -1.81 -8.03
C HIS A 45 15.33 -2.00 -7.53
N HIS A 46 15.52 -2.43 -6.28
CA HIS A 46 16.86 -2.63 -5.74
C HIS A 46 17.65 -3.64 -6.57
N ARG A 47 18.89 -3.27 -6.93
CA ARG A 47 19.80 -4.16 -7.66
C ARG A 47 20.11 -5.39 -6.80
N ASP A 48 20.09 -6.56 -7.44
CA ASP A 48 20.39 -7.86 -6.83
C ASP A 48 19.46 -8.22 -5.64
N GLN A 49 18.27 -7.62 -5.57
CA GLN A 49 17.26 -7.89 -4.56
C GLN A 49 15.91 -8.24 -5.20
N PRO A 50 15.02 -8.93 -4.47
CA PRO A 50 13.66 -9.19 -4.94
C PRO A 50 12.91 -7.90 -5.27
N HIS A 51 12.09 -7.96 -6.33
CA HIS A 51 11.18 -6.87 -6.71
C HIS A 51 10.03 -6.80 -5.71
N ASP A 52 10.21 -5.97 -4.68
CA ASP A 52 9.22 -5.80 -3.63
C ASP A 52 8.36 -4.56 -3.89
N VAL A 53 7.11 -4.64 -3.46
CA VAL A 53 6.21 -3.49 -3.29
C VAL A 53 5.91 -3.35 -1.81
N TRP A 54 6.04 -2.13 -1.29
CA TRP A 54 5.61 -1.79 0.05
C TRP A 54 4.33 -0.96 -0.05
N ILE A 55 3.25 -1.47 0.53
CA ILE A 55 1.92 -0.85 0.43
C ILE A 55 1.46 -0.47 1.83
N ASP A 56 1.19 0.82 2.04
CA ASP A 56 0.45 1.31 3.19
C ASP A 56 -0.99 1.61 2.76
N VAL A 57 -1.96 1.11 3.52
CA VAL A 57 -3.39 1.35 3.30
C VAL A 57 -3.96 2.03 4.53
N ILE A 58 -4.55 3.19 4.30
CA ILE A 58 -5.27 3.97 5.30
C ILE A 58 -6.76 3.69 5.11
N LEU A 59 -7.35 2.95 6.06
CA LEU A 59 -8.77 2.66 6.07
C LEU A 59 -9.51 3.70 6.92
N GLY A 60 -10.61 4.27 6.45
CA GLY A 60 -11.33 5.32 7.19
C GLY A 60 -12.32 6.11 6.33
N THR A 61 -12.88 7.17 6.90
CA THR A 61 -13.82 8.05 6.21
C THR A 61 -13.07 9.22 5.57
N TRP A 62 -13.15 9.32 4.25
CA TRP A 62 -12.54 10.40 3.48
C TRP A 62 -13.54 11.51 3.12
N ASP A 63 -13.04 12.59 2.52
CA ASP A 63 -13.81 13.80 2.19
C ASP A 63 -14.39 14.54 3.40
N THR A 64 -13.79 14.32 4.57
CA THR A 64 -14.06 15.08 5.79
C THR A 64 -12.80 15.82 6.25
N ALA A 65 -12.95 16.74 7.20
CA ALA A 65 -11.82 17.45 7.79
C ALA A 65 -11.09 16.65 8.89
N SER A 66 -11.56 15.44 9.23
CA SER A 66 -11.03 14.61 10.32
C SER A 66 -10.38 13.34 9.79
N ALA A 67 -9.31 12.90 10.46
CA ALA A 67 -8.66 11.62 10.26
C ALA A 67 -8.75 10.74 11.51
N GLU A 68 -9.67 11.04 12.43
CA GLU A 68 -9.77 10.35 13.73
C GLU A 68 -10.16 8.87 13.62
N ASP A 69 -10.89 8.49 12.57
CA ASP A 69 -11.27 7.09 12.31
C ASP A 69 -10.29 6.38 11.35
N HIS A 70 -9.22 7.06 10.93
CA HIS A 70 -8.21 6.48 10.07
C HIS A 70 -7.37 5.46 10.84
N VAL A 71 -7.19 4.29 10.22
CA VAL A 71 -6.30 3.24 10.70
C VAL A 71 -5.41 2.79 9.54
N THR A 72 -4.10 2.84 9.73
CA THR A 72 -3.13 2.48 8.69
C THR A 72 -2.49 1.13 8.96
N PHE A 73 -2.52 0.28 7.94
CA PHE A 73 -1.82 -0.99 7.85
C PHE A 73 -0.71 -0.90 6.81
N GLY A 74 0.36 -1.65 7.01
CA GLY A 74 1.42 -1.81 6.00
C GLY A 74 1.60 -3.28 5.62
N CYS A 75 1.91 -3.56 4.35
CA CYS A 75 2.42 -4.86 3.91
C CYS A 75 3.61 -4.73 2.96
N ARG A 76 4.47 -5.74 2.97
CA ARG A 76 5.45 -6.02 1.91
C ARG A 76 4.85 -7.10 1.00
N VAL A 77 4.91 -6.89 -0.30
CA VAL A 77 4.53 -7.86 -1.33
C VAL A 77 5.75 -8.14 -2.19
N GLY A 78 6.09 -9.41 -2.39
CA GLY A 78 7.23 -9.77 -3.21
C GLY A 78 7.47 -11.27 -3.28
N PRO A 79 8.56 -11.69 -3.95
CA PRO A 79 8.91 -13.09 -4.14
C PRO A 79 9.04 -13.86 -2.82
N VAL A 80 8.54 -15.10 -2.82
CA VAL A 80 8.69 -16.07 -1.72
C VAL A 80 9.35 -17.32 -2.25
N GLU A 81 10.32 -17.83 -1.49
CA GLU A 81 11.03 -19.07 -1.85
C GLU A 81 10.05 -20.24 -2.01
N GLY A 82 10.16 -20.95 -3.13
CA GLY A 82 9.28 -22.09 -3.45
C GLY A 82 7.88 -21.73 -3.95
N SER A 83 7.58 -20.44 -4.16
CA SER A 83 6.34 -19.97 -4.78
C SER A 83 6.62 -19.34 -6.15
N ASP A 84 5.75 -19.61 -7.12
CA ASP A 84 5.75 -18.96 -8.43
C ASP A 84 5.00 -17.61 -8.41
N GLN A 85 4.28 -17.32 -7.34
CA GLN A 85 3.55 -16.08 -7.12
C GLN A 85 4.14 -15.28 -5.94
N PRO A 86 4.12 -13.93 -5.99
CA PRO A 86 4.47 -13.11 -4.85
C PRO A 86 3.46 -13.30 -3.70
N ALA A 87 3.90 -13.07 -2.46
CA ALA A 87 3.02 -13.10 -1.30
C ALA A 87 3.04 -11.76 -0.56
N ALA A 88 1.88 -11.37 -0.03
CA ALA A 88 1.74 -10.20 0.82
C ALA A 88 1.94 -10.59 2.30
N THR A 89 2.73 -9.79 3.02
CA THR A 89 3.06 -10.01 4.42
C THR A 89 2.90 -8.72 5.20
N LEU A 90 2.12 -8.74 6.29
CA LEU A 90 1.96 -7.58 7.17
C LEU A 90 3.30 -7.11 7.73
N VAL A 91 3.46 -5.79 7.80
CA VAL A 91 4.58 -5.09 8.40
C VAL A 91 4.07 -3.93 9.25
N ARG A 92 4.97 -3.16 9.86
CA ARG A 92 4.61 -1.88 10.48
C ARG A 92 4.19 -0.88 9.38
N ALA A 93 3.08 -0.20 9.58
CA ALA A 93 2.63 0.89 8.72
C ALA A 93 3.66 2.04 8.66
N CYS A 94 3.81 2.66 7.49
CA CYS A 94 4.68 3.82 7.26
C CYS A 94 6.11 3.58 7.76
N MET A 95 6.69 2.42 7.44
CA MET A 95 8.03 2.03 7.91
C MET A 95 9.14 2.99 7.47
N ASP A 96 8.90 3.73 6.39
CA ASP A 96 9.76 4.79 5.85
C ASP A 96 9.70 6.12 6.65
N GLY A 97 8.86 6.20 7.68
CA GLY A 97 8.67 7.41 8.48
C GLY A 97 7.72 8.44 7.86
N SER A 98 6.97 8.07 6.80
CA SER A 98 5.98 8.95 6.15
C SER A 98 4.72 9.21 6.98
N GLY A 99 4.60 8.56 8.15
CA GLY A 99 3.45 8.68 9.05
C GLY A 99 3.20 10.13 9.49
N GLY A 100 1.93 10.51 9.50
CA GLY A 100 1.47 11.86 9.85
C GLY A 100 -0.02 11.85 10.17
N GLU A 101 -0.60 13.03 10.42
CA GLU A 101 -1.99 13.18 10.89
C GLU A 101 -3.01 12.43 10.02
N VAL A 102 -2.88 12.50 8.70
CA VAL A 102 -3.78 11.82 7.75
C VAL A 102 -3.77 10.29 7.87
N HIS A 103 -2.78 9.69 8.52
CA HIS A 103 -2.69 8.23 8.67
C HIS A 103 -3.45 7.72 9.91
N GLY A 104 -3.89 8.61 10.80
CA GLY A 104 -4.55 8.24 12.06
C GLY A 104 -3.71 7.24 12.87
N LEU A 105 -4.32 6.11 13.23
CA LEU A 105 -3.64 5.05 13.98
C LEU A 105 -2.71 4.21 13.09
N LEU A 106 -1.39 4.39 13.25
CA LEU A 106 -0.37 3.54 12.62
C LEU A 106 -0.23 2.21 13.36
N LEU A 107 -0.55 1.10 12.70
CA LEU A 107 -0.46 -0.22 13.32
C LEU A 107 0.95 -0.82 13.21
N SER A 108 1.39 -1.47 14.29
CA SER A 108 2.47 -2.47 14.22
C SER A 108 1.96 -3.73 13.51
N ARG A 109 2.88 -4.62 13.10
CA ARG A 109 2.51 -5.92 12.54
C ARG A 109 1.60 -6.71 13.49
N GLU A 110 1.96 -6.76 14.77
CA GLU A 110 1.25 -7.52 15.80
C GLU A 110 -0.15 -6.93 16.05
N ALA A 111 -0.24 -5.60 16.14
CA ALA A 111 -1.53 -4.92 16.27
C ALA A 111 -2.41 -5.15 15.02
N GLY A 112 -1.82 -5.09 13.82
CA GLY A 112 -2.50 -5.37 12.56
C GLY A 112 -3.05 -6.80 12.47
N LEU A 113 -2.26 -7.80 12.91
CA LEU A 113 -2.69 -9.19 12.96
C LEU A 113 -3.90 -9.42 13.89
N ALA A 114 -4.05 -8.61 14.94
CA ALA A 114 -5.16 -8.67 15.87
C ALA A 114 -6.33 -7.72 15.53
N HIS A 115 -6.17 -6.86 14.52
CA HIS A 115 -7.13 -5.78 14.26
C HIS A 115 -8.39 -6.31 13.55
N PRO A 116 -9.61 -5.90 13.98
CA PRO A 116 -10.85 -6.40 13.39
C PRO A 116 -11.03 -6.05 11.90
N ARG A 117 -10.42 -4.95 11.43
CA ARG A 117 -10.42 -4.54 10.01
C ARG A 117 -9.35 -5.24 9.15
N LEU A 118 -8.59 -6.19 9.68
CA LEU A 118 -7.59 -6.91 8.90
C LEU A 118 -8.14 -7.54 7.61
N PRO A 119 -9.34 -8.16 7.58
CA PRO A 119 -9.90 -8.70 6.33
C PRO A 119 -10.16 -7.61 5.28
N GLU A 120 -10.54 -6.41 5.71
CA GLU A 120 -10.81 -5.27 4.83
C GLU A 120 -9.51 -4.70 4.26
N PHE A 121 -8.46 -4.63 5.07
CA PHE A 121 -7.11 -4.31 4.60
C PHE A 121 -6.68 -5.23 3.46
N TRP A 122 -6.82 -6.55 3.63
CA TRP A 122 -6.46 -7.50 2.58
C TRP A 122 -7.30 -7.37 1.32
N GLN A 123 -8.60 -7.07 1.45
CA GLN A 123 -9.45 -6.76 0.30
C GLN A 123 -8.90 -5.58 -0.51
N VAL A 124 -8.45 -4.51 0.16
CA VAL A 124 -7.84 -3.36 -0.52
C VAL A 124 -6.51 -3.74 -1.17
N VAL A 125 -5.65 -4.49 -0.48
CA VAL A 125 -4.38 -4.95 -1.05
C VAL A 125 -4.61 -5.80 -2.31
N ASP A 126 -5.48 -6.82 -2.24
CA ASP A 126 -5.82 -7.66 -3.40
C ASP A 126 -6.33 -6.82 -4.56
N PHE A 127 -7.17 -5.82 -4.29
CA PHE A 127 -7.65 -4.90 -5.29
C PHE A 127 -6.50 -4.09 -5.93
N VAL A 128 -5.59 -3.53 -5.12
CA VAL A 128 -4.43 -2.76 -5.62
C VAL A 128 -3.51 -3.62 -6.48
N LEU A 129 -3.22 -4.87 -6.06
CA LEU A 129 -2.36 -5.79 -6.81
C LEU A 129 -2.89 -6.13 -8.22
N VAL A 130 -4.21 -6.10 -8.38
CA VAL A 130 -4.87 -6.39 -9.66
C VAL A 130 -5.11 -5.12 -10.49
N ASN A 131 -5.36 -3.97 -9.87
CA ASN A 131 -5.91 -2.80 -10.55
C ASN A 131 -4.99 -1.58 -10.61
N ASP A 132 -3.96 -1.45 -9.75
CA ASP A 132 -2.95 -0.41 -9.95
C ASP A 132 -1.98 -0.86 -11.06
N PRO A 133 -1.91 -0.16 -12.20
CA PRO A 133 -1.11 -0.61 -13.33
C PRO A 133 0.39 -0.64 -13.06
N GLY A 134 0.91 0.25 -12.20
CA GLY A 134 2.33 0.28 -11.84
C GLY A 134 2.70 -0.84 -10.88
N VAL A 135 1.85 -1.11 -9.89
CA VAL A 135 2.02 -2.24 -8.96
C VAL A 135 1.91 -3.57 -9.70
N HIS A 136 0.87 -3.71 -10.53
CA HIS A 136 0.64 -4.95 -11.29
C HIS A 136 1.81 -5.27 -12.22
N ALA A 137 2.23 -4.29 -13.04
CA ALA A 137 3.36 -4.48 -13.95
C ALA A 137 4.67 -4.77 -13.20
N HIS A 138 4.88 -4.18 -12.03
CA HIS A 138 6.08 -4.41 -11.23
C HIS A 138 6.17 -5.84 -10.67
N LEU A 139 5.05 -6.41 -10.23
CA LEU A 139 5.00 -7.71 -9.57
C LEU A 139 4.78 -8.89 -10.54
N TYR A 140 4.04 -8.68 -11.63
CA TYR A 140 3.57 -9.75 -12.50
C TYR A 140 4.10 -9.66 -13.95
N GLY A 141 4.74 -8.56 -14.35
CA GLY A 141 5.25 -8.31 -15.71
C GLY A 141 4.20 -7.77 -16.66
#